data_AF-A0A7W1BDM1-F1
#
_entry.id   AF-A0A7W1BDM1-F1
#
_cell.length_a   1.000
_cell.length_b   1.000
_cell.length_c   1.000
_cell.angle_alpha   90.00
_cell.angle_beta   90.00
_cell.angle_gamma   90.00
#
_symmetry.space_group_name_H-M   'P 1'
#
loop_
_entity.id
_entity.type
_entity.pdbx_description
1 polymer ?
#
loop_
_entity_poly.entity_id
_entity_poly.type
_entity_poly.pdbx_seq_one_letter_code
_entity_poly.pdbx_strand_id
1 'polypeptide(L)'
;MRPRAEVAVGAGILVALGIGAAALGSRRARVTDTDPRRSSYLSGPSGARGFADALELIGVRVTRHRRAVESLDTVAGRDSTLVAVLGPSTRLTPLEGARVAELPADLLLAGERAEAAAICLGYRINGRPPTDILPPASAGGAGMPRARAELVRHLAGSITDSSGAADGATVTCT
;
A
#
# COMPACT_ATOMS: atom_id res chain seq x y z
N MET A 1 -37.91 -36.39 -39.31
CA MET A 1 -36.66 -35.96 -38.65
C MET A 1 -36.38 -34.49 -38.96
N ARG A 2 -36.76 -33.56 -38.06
CA ARG A 2 -36.46 -32.10 -38.14
C ARG A 2 -35.47 -31.61 -37.05
N PRO A 3 -34.37 -32.32 -36.71
CA PRO A 3 -33.48 -31.92 -35.61
C PRO A 3 -32.53 -30.77 -35.95
N ARG A 4 -32.51 -30.24 -37.18
CA ARG A 4 -31.46 -29.30 -37.61
C ARG A 4 -31.75 -27.84 -37.26
N ALA A 5 -33.02 -27.45 -37.15
CA ALA A 5 -33.39 -26.06 -36.87
C ALA A 5 -33.27 -25.72 -35.38
N GLU A 6 -33.69 -26.61 -34.50
CA GLU A 6 -33.63 -26.38 -33.04
C GLU A 6 -32.19 -26.30 -32.52
N VAL A 7 -31.29 -27.15 -33.05
CA VAL A 7 -29.87 -27.11 -32.72
C VAL A 7 -29.21 -25.80 -33.19
N ALA A 8 -29.59 -25.31 -34.36
CA ALA A 8 -29.07 -24.03 -34.87
C ALA A 8 -29.51 -22.84 -34.02
N VAL A 9 -30.76 -22.84 -33.54
CA VAL A 9 -31.29 -21.79 -32.67
C VAL A 9 -30.61 -21.82 -31.31
N GLY A 10 -30.45 -23.00 -30.70
CA GLY A 10 -29.75 -23.15 -29.42
C GLY A 10 -28.29 -22.70 -29.47
N ALA A 11 -27.58 -23.08 -30.55
CA ALA A 11 -26.20 -22.66 -30.77
C ALA A 11 -26.09 -21.13 -30.95
N GLY A 12 -27.02 -20.51 -31.68
CA GLY A 12 -27.05 -19.06 -31.88
C GLY A 12 -27.21 -18.28 -30.56
N ILE A 13 -28.07 -18.76 -29.66
CA ILE A 13 -28.30 -18.11 -28.35
C ILE A 13 -27.05 -18.21 -27.47
N LEU A 14 -26.38 -19.37 -27.44
CA LEU A 14 -25.16 -19.56 -26.65
C LEU A 14 -24.01 -18.67 -27.14
N VAL A 15 -23.84 -18.53 -28.46
CA VAL A 15 -22.84 -17.63 -29.04
C VAL A 15 -23.16 -16.17 -28.70
N ALA A 16 -24.43 -15.75 -28.82
CA ALA A 16 -24.84 -14.39 -28.46
C ALA A 16 -24.58 -14.09 -26.98
N LEU A 17 -24.88 -15.03 -26.08
CA LEU A 17 -24.60 -14.90 -24.64
C LEU A 17 -23.10 -14.85 -24.35
N GLY A 18 -22.29 -15.69 -25.01
CA GLY A 18 -20.83 -15.67 -24.88
C GLY A 18 -20.22 -14.33 -25.31
N ILE A 19 -20.67 -13.77 -26.45
CA ILE A 19 -20.25 -12.46 -26.93
C ILE A 19 -20.70 -11.36 -25.97
N GLY A 20 -21.94 -11.43 -25.47
CA GLY A 20 -22.45 -10.47 -24.48
C GLY A 20 -21.64 -10.47 -23.19
N ALA A 21 -21.33 -11.65 -22.65
CA ALA A 21 -20.52 -11.82 -21.45
C ALA A 21 -19.07 -11.35 -21.67
N ALA A 22 -18.46 -11.67 -22.82
CA ALA A 22 -17.14 -11.20 -23.19
C ALA A 22 -17.09 -9.67 -23.38
N ALA A 23 -18.12 -9.07 -23.98
CA ALA A 23 -18.24 -7.62 -24.14
C ALA A 23 -18.43 -6.91 -22.78
N LEU A 24 -19.22 -7.48 -21.87
CA LEU A 24 -19.39 -6.96 -20.50
C LEU A 24 -18.13 -7.14 -19.66
N GLY A 25 -17.45 -8.29 -19.77
CA GLY A 25 -16.21 -8.59 -19.06
C GLY A 25 -15.05 -7.72 -19.53
N SER A 26 -14.91 -7.52 -20.84
CA SER A 26 -13.85 -6.68 -21.43
C SER A 26 -14.04 -5.18 -21.13
N ARG A 27 -15.29 -4.70 -21.01
CA ARG A 27 -15.56 -3.34 -20.52
C ARG A 27 -15.17 -3.13 -19.07
N ARG A 28 -15.21 -4.17 -18.23
CA ARG A 28 -14.75 -4.11 -16.83
C ARG A 28 -13.24 -4.35 -16.68
N ALA A 29 -12.62 -5.06 -17.63
CA ALA A 29 -11.20 -5.43 -17.57
C ALA A 29 -10.22 -4.34 -18.04
N ARG A 30 -10.68 -3.16 -18.45
CA ARG A 30 -9.81 -2.05 -18.91
C ARG A 30 -10.09 -0.76 -18.18
N VAL A 31 -9.75 -0.75 -16.90
CA VAL A 31 -9.22 0.46 -16.27
C VAL A 31 -7.96 0.03 -15.52
N THR A 32 -6.92 -0.34 -16.28
CA THR A 32 -5.56 -0.07 -15.79
C THR A 32 -5.46 1.44 -15.75
N ASP A 33 -5.80 1.96 -14.57
CA ASP A 33 -5.76 3.35 -14.19
C ASP A 33 -4.31 3.83 -14.30
N THR A 34 -3.96 4.38 -15.46
CA THR A 34 -2.71 5.09 -15.74
C THR A 34 -2.85 6.56 -15.33
N ASP A 35 -3.44 6.86 -14.17
CA ASP A 35 -3.28 8.17 -13.55
C ASP A 35 -1.88 8.27 -12.90
N PRO A 36 -0.99 9.17 -13.36
CA PRO A 36 0.31 9.41 -12.73
C PRO A 36 0.18 10.10 -11.35
N ARG A 37 -1.01 10.57 -10.98
CA ARG A 37 -1.29 11.05 -9.62
C ARG A 37 -1.47 9.84 -8.74
N ARG A 38 -0.45 9.53 -7.93
CA ARG A 38 -0.50 8.49 -6.88
C ARG A 38 -1.62 8.81 -5.88
N SER A 39 -2.82 8.39 -6.22
CA SER A 39 -3.99 8.44 -5.36
C SER A 39 -3.99 7.19 -4.50
N SER A 40 -4.07 7.38 -3.18
CA SER A 40 -4.28 6.30 -2.20
C SER A 40 -5.59 5.53 -2.40
N TYR A 41 -6.40 5.90 -3.40
CA TYR A 41 -7.64 5.22 -3.81
C TYR A 41 -7.49 4.13 -4.87
N LEU A 42 -6.30 3.89 -5.40
CA LEU A 42 -6.10 2.82 -6.40
C LEU A 42 -6.46 1.46 -5.79
N SER A 43 -7.44 0.80 -6.39
CA SER A 43 -7.86 -0.58 -6.10
C SER A 43 -6.92 -1.63 -6.71
N GLY A 44 -5.69 -1.24 -7.03
CA GLY A 44 -4.63 -2.11 -7.55
C GLY A 44 -3.68 -2.62 -6.45
N PRO A 45 -2.79 -3.58 -6.78
CA PRO A 45 -1.83 -4.18 -5.85
C PRO A 45 -0.80 -3.20 -5.26
N SER A 46 -0.81 -1.94 -5.72
CA SER A 46 0.04 -0.85 -5.27
C SER A 46 -0.64 0.11 -4.27
N GLY A 47 -1.92 -0.10 -3.90
CA GLY A 47 -2.71 0.85 -3.11
C GLY A 47 -3.10 0.39 -1.71
N ALA A 48 -3.08 1.32 -0.74
CA ALA A 48 -3.55 1.10 0.63
C ALA A 48 -5.05 0.75 0.72
N ARG A 49 -5.83 1.05 -0.33
CA ARG A 49 -7.26 0.71 -0.42
C ARG A 49 -7.50 -0.80 -0.43
N GLY A 50 -6.76 -1.56 -1.23
CA GLY A 50 -6.95 -3.01 -1.29
C GLY A 50 -6.67 -3.68 0.06
N PHE A 51 -5.67 -3.18 0.79
CA PHE A 51 -5.40 -3.62 2.15
C PHE A 51 -6.54 -3.27 3.11
N ALA A 52 -7.06 -2.04 3.06
CA ALA A 52 -8.21 -1.63 3.85
C ALA A 52 -9.45 -2.48 3.57
N ASP A 53 -9.79 -2.69 2.30
CA ASP A 53 -10.95 -3.49 1.88
C ASP A 53 -10.81 -4.97 2.34
N ALA A 54 -9.59 -5.53 2.28
CA ALA A 54 -9.30 -6.89 2.76
C ALA A 54 -9.43 -7.01 4.30
N LEU A 55 -8.95 -6.00 5.04
CA LEU A 55 -9.12 -5.93 6.50
C LEU A 55 -10.60 -5.80 6.89
N GLU A 56 -11.36 -4.95 6.20
CA GLU A 56 -12.81 -4.82 6.41
C GLU A 56 -13.54 -6.15 6.16
N LEU A 57 -13.12 -6.92 5.15
CA LEU A 57 -13.72 -8.23 4.83
C LEU A 57 -13.54 -9.27 5.95
N ILE A 58 -12.43 -9.20 6.70
CA ILE A 58 -12.17 -10.09 7.86
C ILE A 58 -12.70 -9.51 9.18
N GLY A 59 -13.53 -8.45 9.12
CA GLY A 59 -14.20 -7.88 10.28
C GLY A 59 -13.37 -6.85 11.07
N VAL A 60 -12.22 -6.41 10.56
CA VAL A 60 -11.44 -5.34 11.18
C VAL A 60 -12.05 -3.99 10.84
N ARG A 61 -12.25 -3.14 11.84
CA ARG A 61 -12.74 -1.77 11.62
C ARG A 61 -11.59 -0.90 11.09
N VAL A 62 -11.65 -0.55 9.81
CA VAL A 62 -10.66 0.34 9.19
C VAL A 62 -11.19 1.77 9.14
N THR A 63 -10.37 2.72 9.61
CA THR A 63 -10.63 4.16 9.45
C THR A 63 -9.55 4.77 8.59
N ARG A 64 -9.95 5.40 7.47
CA ARG A 64 -9.00 6.04 6.55
C ARG A 64 -8.79 7.48 6.99
N HIS A 65 -7.60 7.77 7.52
CA HIS A 65 -7.23 9.12 7.92
C HIS A 65 -6.55 9.89 6.78
N ARG A 66 -6.98 11.13 6.54
CA ARG A 66 -6.49 11.99 5.44
C ARG A 66 -6.03 13.36 5.89
N ARG A 67 -6.08 13.60 7.19
CA ARG A 67 -5.71 14.88 7.80
C ARG A 67 -4.23 14.81 8.23
N ALA A 68 -3.70 15.97 8.58
CA ALA A 68 -2.35 16.09 9.12
C ALA A 68 -2.13 15.12 10.28
N VAL A 69 -0.89 14.65 10.41
CA VAL A 69 -0.46 13.67 11.42
C VAL A 69 -0.84 14.11 12.83
N GLU A 70 -0.83 15.42 13.08
CA GLU A 70 -1.26 16.09 14.32
C GLU A 70 -2.66 15.69 14.82
N SER A 71 -3.52 15.18 13.94
CA SER A 71 -4.88 14.76 14.31
C SER A 71 -5.03 13.25 14.60
N LEU A 72 -3.95 12.47 14.48
CA LEU A 72 -3.94 11.01 14.73
C LEU A 72 -4.06 10.65 16.22
N ASP A 73 -3.64 11.54 17.12
CA ASP A 73 -3.68 11.32 18.58
C ASP A 73 -5.09 11.00 19.09
N THR A 74 -6.12 11.53 18.42
CA THR A 74 -7.53 11.27 18.75
C THR A 74 -7.99 9.85 18.44
N VAL A 75 -7.25 9.12 17.60
CA VAL A 75 -7.62 7.78 17.10
C VAL A 75 -6.75 6.68 17.72
N ALA A 76 -5.47 6.97 18.01
CA ALA A 76 -4.49 5.97 18.45
C ALA A 76 -4.68 5.47 19.90
N GLY A 77 -5.43 6.17 20.76
CA GLY A 77 -5.51 5.86 22.20
C GLY A 77 -6.43 4.70 22.62
N ARG A 78 -6.79 3.75 21.74
CA ARG A 78 -7.60 2.58 22.11
C ARG A 78 -6.76 1.31 22.08
N ASP A 79 -6.83 0.52 23.16
CA ASP A 79 -6.26 -0.84 23.20
C ASP A 79 -6.65 -1.59 21.91
N SER A 80 -5.66 -2.17 21.22
CA SER A 80 -5.77 -2.86 19.91
C SER A 80 -5.91 -1.99 18.65
N THR A 81 -5.34 -0.77 18.63
CA THR A 81 -5.27 0.04 17.40
C THR A 81 -3.97 -0.22 16.65
N LEU A 82 -4.07 -0.59 15.37
CA LEU A 82 -2.95 -0.62 14.42
C LEU A 82 -3.01 0.65 13.55
N VAL A 83 -1.96 1.46 13.57
CA VAL A 83 -1.78 2.60 12.68
C VAL A 83 -0.84 2.21 11.54
N ALA A 84 -1.37 2.22 10.32
CA ALA A 84 -0.61 1.84 9.12
C ALA A 84 -0.29 3.05 8.23
N VAL A 85 1.01 3.31 8.03
CA VAL A 85 1.51 4.31 7.06
C VAL A 85 2.06 3.59 5.85
N LEU A 86 1.24 3.53 4.79
CA LEU A 86 1.51 2.71 3.61
C LEU A 86 1.86 3.57 2.39
N GLY A 87 3.12 3.52 1.98
CA GLY A 87 3.64 4.11 0.76
C GLY A 87 3.33 5.60 0.59
N PRO A 88 3.65 6.47 1.58
CA PRO A 88 3.23 7.85 1.54
C PRO A 88 3.73 8.56 0.27
N SER A 89 2.89 9.43 -0.31
CA SER A 89 3.20 10.13 -1.56
C SER A 89 4.21 11.27 -1.37
N THR A 90 4.28 11.82 -0.16
CA THR A 90 5.28 12.78 0.31
C THR A 90 6.16 12.13 1.36
N ARG A 91 7.39 12.62 1.55
CA ARG A 91 8.21 12.19 2.69
C ARG A 91 7.59 12.76 3.96
N LEU A 92 7.56 11.96 5.01
CA LEU A 92 7.29 12.47 6.35
C LEU A 92 8.40 13.44 6.73
N THR A 93 8.02 14.61 7.22
CA THR A 93 8.95 15.52 7.88
C THR A 93 9.49 14.88 9.17
N PRO A 94 10.65 15.34 9.70
CA PRO A 94 11.15 14.83 10.97
C PRO A 94 10.15 14.94 12.13
N LEU A 95 9.40 16.04 12.18
CA LEU A 95 8.35 16.25 13.18
C LEU A 95 7.20 15.24 13.04
N GLU A 96 6.70 15.04 11.81
CA GLU A 96 5.67 14.03 11.54
C GLU A 96 6.17 12.61 11.84
N GLY A 97 7.44 12.32 11.54
CA GLY A 97 8.07 11.04 11.83
C GLY A 97 8.11 10.73 13.33
N ALA A 98 8.58 11.70 14.14
CA ALA A 98 8.58 11.58 15.59
C ALA A 98 7.16 11.38 16.15
N ARG A 99 6.20 12.18 15.69
CA ARG A 99 4.80 12.05 16.12
C ARG A 99 4.21 10.68 15.80
N VAL A 100 4.45 10.15 14.60
CA VAL A 100 3.99 8.80 14.23
C VAL A 100 4.62 7.74 15.13
N ALA A 101 5.91 7.86 15.45
CA ALA A 101 6.62 6.91 16.30
C ALA A 101 6.16 6.96 17.78
N GLU A 102 5.69 8.10 18.25
CA GLU A 102 5.18 8.31 19.62
C GLU A 102 3.72 7.89 19.80
N LEU A 103 3.02 7.48 18.73
CA LEU A 103 1.61 7.09 18.84
C LEU A 103 1.45 5.89 19.80
N PRO A 104 0.45 5.91 20.71
CA PRO A 104 0.18 4.80 21.63
C PRO A 104 -0.55 3.64 20.92
N ALA A 105 -0.02 3.16 19.81
CA ALA A 105 -0.62 2.16 18.92
C ALA A 105 0.44 1.25 18.30
N ASP A 106 0.04 0.07 17.82
CA ASP A 106 0.91 -0.73 16.97
C ASP A 106 1.14 0.01 15.64
N LEU A 107 2.37 -0.03 15.12
CA LEU A 107 2.74 0.71 13.90
C LEU A 107 3.11 -0.25 12.76
N LEU A 108 2.46 -0.05 11.61
CA LEU A 108 2.85 -0.69 10.34
C LEU A 108 3.36 0.39 9.38
N LEU A 109 4.68 0.44 9.19
CA LEU A 109 5.32 1.35 8.26
C LEU A 109 5.72 0.61 6.98
N ALA A 110 5.31 1.12 5.82
CA ALA A 110 5.72 0.58 4.54
C ALA A 110 6.12 1.68 3.56
N GLY A 111 7.30 1.54 2.95
CA GLY A 111 7.79 2.42 1.89
C GLY A 111 8.83 3.43 2.33
N GLU A 112 9.71 3.78 1.39
CA GLU A 112 10.90 4.63 1.60
C GLU A 112 10.56 6.03 2.17
N ARG A 113 9.38 6.55 1.87
CA ARG A 113 8.97 7.90 2.29
C ARG A 113 8.48 7.98 3.74
N ALA A 114 8.37 6.85 4.44
CA ALA A 114 8.10 6.77 5.87
C ALA A 114 9.38 6.74 6.74
N GLU A 115 10.56 6.97 6.12
CA GLU A 115 11.87 6.85 6.78
C GLU A 115 12.01 7.64 8.08
N ALA A 116 11.45 8.86 8.16
CA ALA A 116 11.53 9.66 9.38
C ALA A 116 10.93 8.95 10.60
N ALA A 117 9.78 8.28 10.45
CA ALA A 117 9.20 7.48 11.53
C ALA A 117 10.04 6.24 11.84
N ALA A 118 10.60 5.58 10.80
CA ALA A 118 11.47 4.42 10.99
C ALA A 118 12.73 4.77 11.78
N ILE A 119 13.32 5.96 11.54
CA ILE A 119 14.49 6.44 12.28
C ILE A 119 14.16 6.61 13.76
N CYS A 120 13.02 7.22 14.10
CA CYS A 120 12.63 7.33 15.50
C CYS A 120 12.34 5.99 16.18
N LEU A 121 12.02 4.94 15.42
CA LEU A 121 11.92 3.57 15.93
C LEU A 121 13.25 2.81 15.96
N GLY A 122 14.38 3.47 15.65
CA GLY A 122 15.71 2.86 15.64
C GLY A 122 16.04 2.06 14.37
N TYR A 123 15.45 2.44 13.23
CA TYR A 123 15.70 1.80 11.93
C TYR A 123 15.98 2.82 10.83
N ARG A 124 16.74 2.42 9.81
CA ARG A 124 16.95 3.21 8.59
C ARG A 124 16.66 2.37 7.36
N ILE A 125 16.22 3.03 6.29
CA ILE A 125 15.94 2.37 5.03
C ILE A 125 17.21 2.37 4.18
N ASN A 126 17.81 1.20 3.99
CA ASN A 126 18.91 1.01 3.06
C ASN A 126 18.33 0.73 1.67
N GLY A 127 18.40 1.70 0.76
CA GLY A 127 17.89 1.60 -0.61
C GLY A 127 18.65 0.62 -1.51
N ARG A 128 19.63 -0.12 -0.98
CA ARG A 128 20.25 -1.22 -1.71
C ARG A 128 19.32 -2.44 -1.60
N PRO A 129 18.89 -3.02 -2.73
CA PRO A 129 18.07 -4.22 -2.68
C PRO A 129 18.89 -5.34 -2.02
N PRO A 130 18.31 -6.06 -1.05
CA PRO A 130 19.01 -7.16 -0.40
C PRO A 130 19.33 -8.22 -1.45
N THR A 131 20.60 -8.59 -1.56
CA THR A 131 21.11 -9.56 -2.53
C THR A 131 20.77 -10.99 -2.15
N ASP A 132 20.41 -11.22 -0.90
CA ASP A 132 20.33 -12.55 -0.30
C ASP A 132 18.88 -13.08 -0.26
N ILE A 133 17.92 -12.29 -0.76
CA ILE A 133 16.52 -12.75 -0.89
C ILE A 133 16.41 -13.60 -2.15
N LEU A 134 16.48 -14.91 -1.95
CA LEU A 134 16.22 -15.89 -3.00
C LEU A 134 14.71 -16.07 -3.23
N PRO A 135 14.25 -16.14 -4.48
CA PRO A 135 12.86 -16.49 -4.76
C PRO A 135 12.58 -17.93 -4.29
N PRO A 136 11.43 -18.23 -3.67
CA PRO A 136 11.08 -19.62 -3.39
C PRO A 136 11.07 -20.44 -4.68
N ALA A 137 11.51 -21.70 -4.59
CA ALA A 137 11.74 -22.58 -5.73
C ALA A 137 10.51 -22.76 -6.65
N SER A 138 9.30 -22.53 -6.11
CA SER A 138 8.04 -22.57 -6.85
C SER A 138 7.75 -21.34 -7.72
N ALA A 139 8.64 -20.34 -7.77
CA ALA A 139 8.44 -19.09 -8.51
C ALA A 139 8.26 -19.24 -10.03
N GLY A 140 8.67 -20.37 -10.61
CA GLY A 140 8.30 -20.77 -11.98
C GLY A 140 8.46 -19.70 -13.06
N GLY A 141 9.54 -18.90 -13.04
CA GLY A 141 9.78 -17.84 -14.03
C GLY A 141 8.84 -16.62 -13.94
N ALA A 142 7.84 -16.63 -13.04
CA ALA A 142 7.03 -15.47 -12.76
C ALA A 142 7.88 -14.41 -12.03
N GLY A 143 7.88 -13.18 -12.55
CA GLY A 143 8.61 -12.07 -11.95
C GLY A 143 8.16 -11.84 -10.51
N MET A 144 9.02 -12.16 -9.55
CA MET A 144 8.69 -11.97 -8.14
C MET A 144 8.80 -10.51 -7.69
N PRO A 145 7.94 -10.07 -6.76
CA PRO A 145 8.11 -8.80 -6.09
C PRO A 145 9.43 -8.82 -5.33
N ARG A 146 10.37 -7.96 -5.73
CA ARG A 146 11.65 -7.79 -5.06
C ARG A 146 11.54 -6.72 -3.98
N ALA A 147 12.13 -6.99 -2.82
CA ALA A 147 12.38 -5.94 -1.84
C ALA A 147 13.26 -4.87 -2.51
N ARG A 148 12.79 -3.62 -2.50
CA ARG A 148 13.54 -2.49 -3.07
C ARG A 148 14.54 -1.90 -2.08
N ALA A 149 14.27 -2.10 -0.80
CA ALA A 149 15.08 -1.59 0.29
C ALA A 149 14.99 -2.54 1.49
N GLU A 150 15.99 -2.45 2.35
CA GLU A 150 16.10 -3.19 3.61
C GLU A 150 15.98 -2.22 4.80
N LEU A 151 15.28 -2.65 5.85
CA LEU A 151 15.30 -1.95 7.14
C LEU A 151 16.52 -2.42 7.92
N VAL A 152 17.48 -1.53 8.14
CA VAL A 152 18.68 -1.79 8.93
C VAL A 152 18.56 -1.10 10.28
N ARG A 153 19.07 -1.72 11.35
CA ARG A 153 19.10 -1.09 12.67
C ARG A 153 19.89 0.23 12.61
N HIS A 154 19.35 1.25 13.25
CA HIS A 154 19.95 2.57 13.35
C HIS A 154 19.86 3.06 14.80
N LEU A 155 20.97 3.52 15.35
CA LEU A 155 21.06 3.89 16.78
C LEU A 155 20.98 5.40 17.00
N ALA A 156 20.78 6.22 15.95
CA ALA A 156 20.62 7.64 16.16
C ALA A 156 19.20 7.93 16.65
N GLY A 157 19.10 8.57 17.82
CA GLY A 157 17.85 9.07 18.40
C GLY A 157 17.51 10.49 17.93
N SER A 158 17.99 10.93 16.78
CA SER A 158 17.67 12.26 16.25
C SER A 158 17.64 12.30 14.72
N ILE A 159 16.82 13.19 14.19
CA ILE A 159 16.61 13.42 12.76
C ILE A 159 16.80 14.91 12.48
N THR A 160 17.71 15.24 11.56
CA THR A 160 17.88 16.61 11.10
C THR A 160 16.98 16.88 9.89
N ASP A 161 16.12 17.89 9.99
CA ASP A 161 15.39 18.39 8.83
C ASP A 161 16.36 19.09 7.90
N SER A 162 16.55 18.54 6.70
CA SER A 162 17.37 19.17 5.65
C SER A 162 16.52 19.74 4.52
N SER A 163 15.19 19.74 4.68
CA SER A 163 14.24 20.08 3.61
C SER A 163 13.90 21.58 3.53
N GLY A 164 14.29 22.37 4.54
CA GLY A 164 14.15 23.84 4.58
C GLY A 164 15.45 24.58 4.28
N ALA A 165 15.36 25.71 3.57
CA ALA A 165 16.49 26.57 3.19
C ALA A 165 17.06 27.46 4.33
N ALA A 166 16.62 27.26 5.57
CA ALA A 166 17.13 27.96 6.74
C ALA A 166 17.16 26.95 7.91
N ASP A 167 18.35 26.76 8.48
CA ASP A 167 18.71 26.01 9.69
C ASP A 167 18.02 24.65 9.91
N GLY A 168 18.80 23.58 9.75
CA GLY A 168 18.32 22.22 9.92
C GLY A 168 17.83 21.93 11.35
N ALA A 169 16.52 22.07 11.54
CA ALA A 169 15.88 21.76 12.80
C ALA A 169 16.11 20.28 13.14
N THR A 170 16.73 20.03 14.29
CA THR A 170 16.99 18.66 14.76
C THR A 170 15.84 18.26 15.68
N VAL A 171 15.13 17.19 15.30
CA VAL A 171 14.11 16.56 16.13
C VAL A 171 14.75 15.39 16.87
N THR A 172 14.58 15.34 18.19
CA THR A 172 15.03 14.20 19.00
C THR A 172 13.88 13.22 19.11
N CYS A 173 14.15 11.95 18.84
CA CYS A 173 13.21 10.85 19.01
C CYS A 173 13.34 10.34 20.45
N THR A 174 12.21 10.13 21.12
CA THR A 174 12.15 9.68 22.52
C THR A 174 12.30 8.18 22.67
#